data_AF-A0A402D1Y9-F1
#
_entry.id   AF-A0A402D1Y9-F1
#
_cell.length_a   1.000
_cell.length_b   1.000
_cell.length_c   1.000
_cell.angle_alpha   90.00
_cell.angle_beta   90.00
_cell.angle_gamma   90.00
#
_symmetry.space_group_name_H-M   'P 1'
#
loop_
_entity.id
_entity.type
_entity.pdbx_description
1 polymer ?
#
loop_
_entity_poly.entity_id
_entity_poly.type
_entity_poly.pdbx_seq_one_letter_code
_entity_poly.pdbx_strand_id
1 'polypeptide(L)'
;MHTPHAYLMYELLWALPVIIIQWLVAGRELWKRRRLLIAVSTLATLYLGACDALALGHGIWSVDPKRVLGIYAGPLPLEEFLFYGVTNVMAAQGFVMIVGYLRERRRGA
;
A
#
# COMPACT_ATOMS: atom_id res chain seq x y z
N MET A 1 -10.36 14.83 20.34
CA MET A 1 -10.76 15.28 18.98
C MET A 1 -10.76 14.06 18.09
N HIS A 2 -11.94 13.53 17.74
CA HIS A 2 -12.08 12.41 16.81
C HIS A 2 -12.46 12.99 15.45
N THR A 3 -11.49 13.08 14.54
CA THR A 3 -11.70 13.60 13.20
C THR A 3 -11.75 12.43 12.20
N PRO A 4 -12.74 12.39 11.30
CA PRO A 4 -12.86 11.34 10.26
C PRO A 4 -11.61 11.22 9.37
N HIS A 5 -10.79 12.28 9.33
CA HIS A 5 -9.57 12.35 8.52
C HIS A 5 -8.34 11.80 9.25
N ALA A 6 -8.41 11.56 10.55
CA ALA A 6 -7.24 11.18 11.33
C ALA A 6 -6.63 9.87 10.83
N TYR A 7 -7.47 8.87 10.49
CA TYR A 7 -6.98 7.57 10.04
C TYR A 7 -6.18 7.69 8.73
N LEU A 8 -6.78 8.29 7.71
CA LEU A 8 -6.12 8.58 6.44
C LEU A 8 -4.85 9.41 6.61
N MET A 9 -4.87 10.41 7.49
CA MET A 9 -3.68 11.22 7.77
C MET A 9 -2.55 10.38 8.38
N TYR A 10 -2.85 9.49 9.32
CA TYR A 10 -1.83 8.62 9.92
C TYR A 10 -1.24 7.63 8.90
N GLU A 11 -2.09 7.04 8.05
CA GLU A 11 -1.66 6.16 6.96
C GLU A 11 -0.68 6.87 6.02
N LEU A 12 -1.07 8.04 5.52
CA LEU A 12 -0.25 8.80 4.57
C LEU A 12 1.01 9.38 5.22
N LEU A 13 0.90 9.92 6.44
CA LEU A 13 2.03 10.49 7.17
C LEU A 13 3.11 9.44 7.42
N TRP A 14 2.73 8.19 7.67
CA TRP A 14 3.67 7.11 7.86
C TRP A 14 4.20 6.54 6.54
N ALA A 15 3.34 6.37 5.53
CA ALA A 15 3.72 5.71 4.28
C ALA A 15 4.50 6.60 3.31
N LEU A 16 4.11 7.88 3.19
CA LEU A 16 4.72 8.80 2.22
C LEU A 16 6.23 9.00 2.43
N PRO A 17 6.76 9.19 3.66
CA PRO A 17 8.20 9.30 3.86
C PRO A 17 8.98 8.10 3.31
N VAL A 18 8.45 6.88 3.50
CA VAL A 18 9.11 5.66 3.01
C VAL A 18 9.10 5.62 1.49
N ILE A 19 7.96 5.90 0.85
CA ILE A 19 7.84 5.95 -0.61
C ILE A 19 8.78 7.02 -1.18
N ILE A 20 8.82 8.21 -0.57
CA ILE A 20 9.71 9.30 -1.00
C ILE A 20 11.16 8.82 -0.97
N ILE A 21 11.61 8.19 0.12
CA ILE A 21 12.98 7.66 0.23
C ILE A 21 13.24 6.59 -0.86
N GLN A 22 12.30 5.68 -1.09
CA GLN A 22 12.43 4.66 -2.15
C GLN A 22 12.62 5.29 -3.54
N TRP A 23 11.88 6.36 -3.85
CA TRP A 23 12.01 7.09 -5.11
C TRP A 23 13.29 7.92 -5.20
N LEU A 24 13.74 8.53 -4.09
CA LEU A 24 15.01 9.27 -4.05
C LEU A 24 16.21 8.34 -4.29
N VAL A 25 16.18 7.12 -3.74
CA VAL A 25 17.29 6.16 -3.86
C VAL A 25 17.25 5.40 -5.19
N ALA A 26 16.07 4.92 -5.62
CA ALA A 26 15.96 3.96 -6.72
C ALA A 26 14.97 4.35 -7.83
N GLY A 27 14.55 5.63 -7.88
CA GLY A 27 13.47 6.09 -8.75
C GLY A 27 13.62 5.69 -10.22
N ARG A 28 14.84 5.74 -10.78
CA ARG A 28 15.09 5.32 -12.17
C ARG A 28 14.81 3.83 -12.40
N GLU A 29 15.18 2.96 -11.47
CA GLU A 29 14.94 1.51 -11.60
C GLU A 29 13.48 1.15 -11.34
N LEU A 30 12.84 1.82 -10.37
CA LEU A 30 11.40 1.72 -10.12
C LEU A 30 10.59 2.14 -11.35
N TRP A 31 10.96 3.24 -12.01
CA TRP A 31 10.26 3.76 -13.19
C TRP A 31 10.33 2.80 -14.39
N LYS A 32 11.47 2.15 -14.61
CA LYS A 32 11.61 1.12 -15.66
C LYS A 32 10.64 -0.05 -15.43
N ARG A 33 10.39 -0.40 -14.18
CA ARG A 33 9.53 -1.53 -13.77
C ARG A 33 8.11 -1.12 -13.40
N ARG A 34 7.71 0.14 -13.66
CA ARG A 34 6.40 0.69 -13.25
C ARG A 34 5.21 -0.19 -13.62
N ARG A 35 5.22 -0.82 -14.80
CA ARG A 35 4.13 -1.73 -15.23
C ARG A 35 3.99 -2.94 -14.31
N LEU A 36 5.12 -3.54 -13.93
CA LEU A 36 5.15 -4.66 -12.99
C LEU A 36 4.71 -4.21 -11.59
N LEU A 37 5.24 -3.08 -11.13
CA LEU A 37 4.89 -2.52 -9.82
C LEU A 37 3.39 -2.22 -9.73
N ILE A 38 2.82 -1.58 -10.76
CA ILE A 38 1.38 -1.31 -10.84
C ILE A 38 0.60 -2.64 -10.84
N ALA A 39 0.94 -3.58 -11.72
CA ALA A 39 0.21 -4.84 -11.83
C ALA A 39 0.20 -5.64 -10.51
N VAL A 40 1.36 -5.81 -9.89
CA VAL A 40 1.49 -6.57 -8.63
C VAL A 40 0.81 -5.85 -7.47
N SER A 41 1.02 -4.54 -7.33
CA SER A 41 0.41 -3.77 -6.24
C SER A 41 -1.11 -3.74 -6.38
N THR A 42 -1.63 -3.53 -7.59
CA THR A 42 -3.07 -3.56 -7.85
C THR A 42 -3.66 -4.93 -7.55
N LEU A 43 -3.04 -6.01 -8.04
CA LEU A 43 -3.53 -7.37 -7.80
C LEU A 43 -3.56 -7.70 -6.30
N ALA A 44 -2.49 -7.39 -5.58
CA ALA A 44 -2.41 -7.61 -4.14
C ALA A 44 -3.44 -6.77 -3.36
N THR A 45 -3.63 -5.51 -3.77
CA THR A 45 -4.60 -4.59 -3.15
C THR A 45 -6.03 -5.08 -3.34
N LEU A 46 -6.38 -5.51 -4.56
CA LEU A 46 -7.70 -6.06 -4.85
C LEU A 46 -7.95 -7.37 -4.09
N TYR A 47 -6.95 -8.26 -4.03
CA TYR A 47 -7.06 -9.52 -3.30
C TYR A 47 -7.26 -9.29 -1.80
N LEU A 48 -6.40 -8.51 -1.17
CA LEU A 48 -6.47 -8.24 0.27
C LEU A 48 -7.73 -7.43 0.62
N GLY A 49 -8.06 -6.42 -0.18
CA GLY A 49 -9.31 -5.66 -0.01
C GLY A 49 -10.56 -6.53 -0.14
N ALA A 50 -10.58 -7.51 -1.05
CA ALA A 50 -11.69 -8.46 -1.15
C ALA A 50 -11.78 -9.39 0.06
N CYS A 51 -10.65 -9.92 0.55
CA CYS A 51 -10.62 -10.71 1.77
C CYS A 51 -11.13 -9.90 2.96
N ASP A 52 -10.74 -8.63 3.06
CA ASP A 52 -11.12 -7.78 4.16
C ASP A 52 -12.58 -7.34 4.09
N ALA A 53 -13.08 -7.05 2.89
CA ALA A 53 -14.50 -6.83 2.64
C ALA A 53 -15.36 -8.03 3.10
N LEU A 54 -14.91 -9.26 2.82
CA LEU A 54 -15.59 -10.47 3.29
C LEU A 54 -15.55 -10.58 4.82
N ALA A 55 -14.42 -10.25 5.45
CA ALA A 55 -14.28 -10.30 6.90
C ALA A 55 -15.20 -9.28 7.60
N LEU A 56 -15.27 -8.05 7.09
CA LEU A 56 -16.18 -7.01 7.56
C LEU A 56 -17.65 -7.40 7.34
N GLY A 57 -17.99 -7.94 6.16
CA GLY A 57 -19.34 -8.40 5.84
C GLY A 57 -19.82 -9.54 6.73
N HIS A 58 -18.91 -10.40 7.21
CA HIS A 58 -19.21 -11.47 8.16
C HIS A 58 -19.09 -11.05 9.63
N GLY A 59 -18.73 -9.80 9.91
CA GLY A 59 -18.55 -9.31 11.28
C GLY A 59 -17.41 -9.98 12.04
N ILE A 60 -16.42 -10.55 11.32
CA ILE A 60 -15.19 -11.09 11.92
C ILE A 60 -14.47 -9.99 12.69
N TRP A 61 -14.49 -8.78 12.13
CA TRP A 61 -14.04 -7.56 12.78
C TRP A 61 -14.86 -6.36 12.28
N SER A 62 -14.66 -5.19 12.87
CA SER A 62 -15.40 -3.97 12.51
C SER A 62 -14.52 -2.73 12.58
N VAL A 63 -14.82 -1.76 11.73
CA VAL A 63 -14.20 -0.43 11.73
C VAL A 63 -15.14 0.55 12.42
N ASP A 64 -14.59 1.41 13.28
CA ASP A 64 -15.35 2.50 13.90
C ASP A 64 -15.78 3.52 12.82
N PRO A 65 -17.08 3.65 12.50
CA PRO A 65 -17.55 4.53 11.44
C PRO A 65 -17.20 6.01 11.67
N LYS A 66 -16.86 6.40 12.91
CA LYS A 66 -16.46 7.77 13.26
C LYS A 66 -15.03 8.12 12.85
N ARG A 67 -14.23 7.13 12.43
CA ARG A 67 -12.81 7.28 12.09
C ARG A 67 -12.52 7.26 10.59
N VAL A 68 -13.53 6.97 9.79
CA VAL A 68 -13.44 6.88 8.32
C VAL A 68 -14.28 7.97 7.67
N LEU A 69 -13.96 8.32 6.44
CA LEU A 69 -14.60 9.36 5.63
C LEU A 69 -16.04 9.03 5.23
N GLY A 70 -16.47 7.78 5.41
CA GLY A 70 -17.79 7.32 5.02
C GLY A 70 -17.92 6.96 3.53
N ILE A 71 -16.80 6.88 2.80
CA ILE A 71 -16.76 6.41 1.41
C ILE A 71 -16.43 4.91 1.44
N TYR A 72 -17.27 4.10 0.80
CA TYR A 72 -17.15 2.63 0.84
C TYR A 72 -17.22 2.01 -0.55
N ALA A 73 -16.48 0.91 -0.73
CA ALA A 73 -16.62 -0.05 -1.81
C ALA A 73 -17.21 -1.34 -1.23
N GLY A 74 -18.54 -1.48 -1.30
CA GLY A 74 -19.24 -2.54 -0.57
C GLY A 74 -19.11 -2.32 0.95
N PRO A 75 -18.69 -3.32 1.75
CA PRO A 75 -18.46 -3.16 3.19
C PRO A 75 -17.11 -2.53 3.55
N LEU A 76 -16.20 -2.33 2.58
CA LEU A 76 -14.84 -1.87 2.82
C LEU A 76 -14.72 -0.33 2.71
N PRO A 77 -14.23 0.37 3.74
CA PRO A 77 -13.99 1.81 3.65
C PRO A 77 -12.82 2.14 2.73
N LEU A 78 -12.83 3.36 2.16
CA LEU A 78 -11.80 3.85 1.24
C LEU A 78 -10.40 3.84 1.88
N GLU A 79 -10.31 4.16 3.16
CA GLU A 79 -9.07 4.15 3.93
C GLU A 79 -8.41 2.77 3.91
N GLU A 80 -9.16 1.70 4.14
CA GLU A 80 -8.60 0.33 4.09
C GLU A 80 -8.11 -0.01 2.68
N PHE A 81 -8.82 0.43 1.64
CA PHE A 81 -8.36 0.25 0.26
C PHE A 81 -7.05 1.01 -0.01
N LEU A 82 -6.91 2.22 0.52
CA LEU A 82 -5.70 3.02 0.42
C LEU A 82 -4.56 2.44 1.25
N PHE A 83 -4.84 1.92 2.44
CA PHE A 83 -3.90 1.20 3.29
C PHE A 83 -3.29 0.01 2.54
N TYR A 84 -4.12 -0.86 1.97
CA TYR A 84 -3.62 -1.97 1.14
C TYR A 84 -2.85 -1.48 -0.08
N GLY A 85 -3.34 -0.43 -0.76
CA GLY A 85 -2.67 0.18 -1.90
C GLY A 85 -1.25 0.64 -1.58
N VAL A 86 -1.12 1.48 -0.56
CA VAL A 86 0.14 2.13 -0.22
C VAL A 86 1.16 1.14 0.35
N THR A 87 0.71 0.19 1.19
CA THR A 87 1.57 -0.84 1.77
C THR A 87 2.08 -1.82 0.72
N ASN A 88 1.22 -2.26 -0.21
CA ASN A 88 1.64 -3.12 -1.32
C ASN A 88 2.62 -2.42 -2.26
N VAL A 89 2.41 -1.12 -2.53
CA VAL A 89 3.36 -0.31 -3.31
C VAL A 89 4.72 -0.25 -2.61
N MET A 90 4.76 0.04 -1.31
CA MET A 90 6.00 0.06 -0.51
C MET A 90 6.72 -1.29 -0.54
N ALA A 91 5.98 -2.38 -0.35
CA ALA A 91 6.53 -3.73 -0.36
C ALA A 91 7.09 -4.12 -1.74
N ALA A 92 6.33 -3.87 -2.81
CA ALA A 92 6.75 -4.17 -4.17
C ALA A 92 7.98 -3.36 -4.60
N GLN A 93 8.03 -2.06 -4.27
CA GLN A 93 9.20 -1.21 -4.52
C GLN A 93 10.42 -1.72 -3.74
N GLY A 94 10.25 -2.01 -2.45
CA GLY A 94 11.33 -2.53 -1.60
C GLY A 94 11.91 -3.84 -2.14
N PHE A 95 11.05 -4.77 -2.58
CA PHE A 95 11.50 -6.02 -3.19
C PHE A 95 12.31 -5.79 -4.47
N VAL A 96 11.83 -4.90 -5.36
CA VAL A 96 12.57 -4.54 -6.57
C VAL A 96 13.93 -3.95 -6.25
N MET A 97 14.02 -3.07 -5.26
CA MET A 97 15.28 -2.46 -4.82
C MET A 97 16.27 -3.50 -4.31
N ILE A 98 15.83 -4.41 -3.43
CA ILE A 98 16.67 -5.49 -2.88
C ILE A 98 17.18 -6.39 -4.01
N VAL A 99 16.31 -6.83 -4.90
CA VAL A 99 16.69 -7.70 -6.03
C VAL A 99 17.65 -6.98 -6.98
N GLY A 100 17.44 -5.68 -7.23
CA GLY A 100 18.36 -4.84 -8.00
C GLY A 100 19.75 -4.80 -7.38
N TYR A 101 19.83 -4.48 -6.09
CA TYR A 101 21.08 -4.42 -5.32
C TYR A 101 21.83 -5.77 -5.33
N LEU A 102 21.13 -6.88 -5.09
CA LEU A 102 21.75 -8.20 -5.10
C LEU A 102 22.30 -8.61 -6.47
N ARG A 103 21.67 -8.17 -7.56
CA ARG A 103 22.14 -8.41 -8.93
C ARG A 103 23.41 -7.62 -9.24
N GLU A 104 23.51 -6.38 -8.79
CA GLU A 104 24.71 -5.55 -8.96
C GLU A 104 25.88 -6.12 -8.16
N ARG A 105 25.66 -6.50 -6.89
CA ARG A 105 26.69 -7.11 -6.05
C ARG A 105 27.27 -8.41 -6.64
N ARG A 106 26.44 -9.24 -7.29
CA ARG A 106 26.89 -10.46 -7.98
C ARG A 106 27.67 -10.21 -9.27
N ARG A 107 27.51 -9.04 -9.91
CA ARG A 107 28.25 -8.68 -11.13
C ARG A 107 29.62 -8.09 -10.87
N GLY A 108 29.82 -7.55 -9.66
CA GLY A 108 31.09 -6.99 -9.21
C GLY A 108 31.98 -7.96 -8.43
N ALA A 109 31.57 -9.23 -8.29
CA ALA A 109 32.32 -10.32 -7.66
C ALA A 109 32.71 -11.34 -8.74
#